data_AF-A0A7S0CJI1-F1
#
_entry.id   AF-A0A7S0CJI1-F1
#
_cell.length_a   1.000
_cell.length_b   1.000
_cell.length_c   1.000
_cell.angle_alpha   90.00
_cell.angle_beta   90.00
_cell.angle_gamma   90.00
#
_symmetry.space_group_name_H-M   'P 1'
#
loop_
_entity.id
_entity.type
_entity.pdbx_description
1 polymer ?
#
loop_
_entity_poly.entity_id
_entity_poly.type
_entity_poly.pdbx_seq_one_letter_code
_entity_poly.pdbx_strand_id
1 'polypeptide(L)'
;CNVAGLVYNHSTGELSGSVPSSPTSYSSLRKAALVALSKLDELQTSDETAVEETVIVVGGGGREHAIALALAKSPHVGKVLCCPGNGGTCSSNPKIVNVEGHSQSN
;
A
#
# COMPACT_ATOMS: atom_id res chain seq x y z
N CYS A 1 24.31 -29.74 18.82
CA CYS A 1 25.36 -29.82 17.78
C CYS A 1 25.83 -28.39 17.50
N ASN A 2 27.03 -28.03 17.97
CA ASN A 2 27.63 -26.72 17.74
C ASN A 2 27.86 -26.53 16.24
N VAL A 3 27.06 -25.67 15.60
CA VAL A 3 27.40 -25.08 14.31
C VAL A 3 27.75 -23.63 14.58
N ALA A 4 28.99 -23.26 14.30
CA ALA A 4 29.60 -22.01 14.66
C ALA A 4 28.87 -20.78 14.08
N GLY A 5 28.66 -19.76 14.91
CA GLY A 5 29.24 -18.45 14.59
C GLY A 5 28.36 -17.20 14.49
N LEU A 6 27.06 -17.22 14.79
CA LEU A 6 26.27 -15.98 14.88
C LEU A 6 25.32 -16.03 16.08
N VAL A 7 25.48 -15.08 17.00
CA VAL A 7 24.61 -14.89 18.17
C VAL A 7 23.73 -13.67 17.89
N TYR A 8 22.42 -13.88 17.85
CA TYR A 8 21.43 -12.83 17.67
C TYR A 8 20.95 -12.33 19.03
N ASN A 9 21.14 -11.03 19.31
CA ASN A 9 20.70 -10.44 20.56
C ASN A 9 19.27 -9.87 20.44
N HIS A 10 18.34 -10.49 21.16
CA HIS A 10 16.91 -10.15 21.10
C HIS A 10 16.55 -8.83 21.79
N SER A 11 17.45 -8.25 22.62
CA SER A 11 17.21 -6.98 23.32
C SER A 11 17.78 -5.77 22.60
N THR A 12 18.84 -5.94 21.80
CA THR A 12 19.50 -4.84 21.06
C THR A 12 19.30 -4.92 19.55
N GLY A 13 18.83 -6.06 19.03
CA GLY A 13 18.67 -6.29 17.59
C GLY A 13 19.99 -6.49 16.83
N GLU A 14 21.13 -6.60 17.53
CA GLU A 14 22.44 -6.73 16.93
C GLU A 14 22.87 -8.20 16.73
N LEU A 15 23.61 -8.43 15.64
CA LEU A 15 24.28 -9.70 15.33
C LEU A 15 25.73 -9.62 15.81
N SER A 16 26.12 -10.52 16.72
CA SER A 16 27.51 -10.63 17.20
C SER A 16 28.12 -11.96 16.76
N GLY A 17 29.24 -11.91 16.03
CA GLY A 17 29.97 -13.07 15.51
C GLY A 17 30.69 -12.79 14.19
N SER A 18 31.68 -13.62 13.84
CA SER A 18 32.39 -13.53 12.56
C SER A 18 31.62 -14.26 11.47
N VAL A 19 31.34 -13.56 10.36
CA VAL A 19 30.68 -14.16 9.19
C VAL A 19 31.58 -15.27 8.63
N PRO A 20 31.09 -16.50 8.42
CA PRO A 20 31.91 -17.59 7.91
C PRO A 20 32.39 -17.29 6.48
N SER A 21 33.67 -17.55 6.21
CA SER A 21 34.33 -17.27 4.92
C SER A 21 34.18 -18.38 3.87
N SER A 22 33.50 -19.48 4.21
CA SER A 22 33.38 -20.68 3.37
C SER A 22 31.94 -20.89 2.86
N PRO A 23 31.75 -21.16 1.55
CA PRO A 23 30.43 -21.29 0.92
C PRO A 23 29.55 -22.41 1.49
N THR A 24 30.15 -23.45 2.09
CA THR A 24 29.40 -24.58 2.69
C THR A 24 28.68 -24.17 3.99
N SER A 25 29.24 -23.21 4.73
CA SER A 25 28.73 -22.76 6.04
C SER A 25 27.47 -21.88 5.92
N TYR A 26 27.27 -21.23 4.77
CA TYR A 26 26.09 -20.41 4.49
C TYR A 26 24.81 -21.20 4.25
N SER A 27 24.88 -22.51 3.98
CA SER A 27 23.68 -23.30 3.63
C SER A 27 22.63 -23.28 4.75
N SER A 28 23.07 -23.38 6.01
CA SER A 28 22.21 -23.28 7.20
C SER A 28 21.72 -21.84 7.43
N LEU A 29 22.59 -20.84 7.22
CA LEU A 29 22.24 -19.42 7.34
C LEU A 29 21.24 -18.98 6.28
N ARG A 30 21.38 -19.46 5.04
CA ARG A 30 20.47 -19.16 3.93
C ARG A 30 19.08 -19.70 4.20
N LYS A 31 18.96 -20.90 4.77
CA LYS A 31 17.66 -21.44 5.21
C LYS A 31 17.05 -20.60 6.34
N ALA A 32 17.84 -20.26 7.37
CA ALA A 32 17.35 -19.46 8.49
C ALA A 32 16.92 -18.05 8.06
N ALA A 33 17.70 -17.40 7.18
CA ALA A 33 17.39 -16.09 6.62
C ALA A 33 16.12 -16.13 5.76
N LEU A 34 15.95 -17.16 4.93
CA LEU A 34 14.78 -17.30 4.08
C LEU A 34 13.49 -17.53 4.90
N VAL A 35 13.57 -18.29 5.99
CA VAL A 35 12.44 -18.48 6.94
C VAL A 35 12.16 -17.22 7.75
N ALA A 36 13.18 -16.44 8.13
CA ALA A 36 12.97 -15.17 8.81
C ALA A 36 12.31 -14.14 7.89
N LEU A 37 12.73 -14.06 6.63
CA LEU A 37 12.13 -13.20 5.60
C LEU A 37 10.68 -13.60 5.29
N SER A 38 10.37 -14.90 5.21
CA SER A 38 8.97 -15.35 5.01
C SER A 38 8.06 -15.00 6.20
N LYS A 39 8.59 -15.03 7.43
CA LYS A 39 7.84 -14.60 8.62
C LYS A 39 7.60 -13.09 8.67
N LEU A 40 8.45 -12.28 8.02
CA LEU A 40 8.18 -10.84 7.88
C LEU A 40 7.05 -10.57 6.89
N ASP A 41 6.93 -11.38 5.84
CA ASP A 41 5.80 -11.33 4.90
C ASP A 41 4.47 -11.62 5.62
N GLU A 42 4.46 -12.62 6.51
CA GLU A 42 3.30 -12.93 7.35
C GLU A 42 2.91 -11.76 8.28
N LEU A 43 3.88 -10.97 8.78
CA LEU A 43 3.60 -9.81 9.65
C LEU A 43 3.22 -8.54 8.88
N GLN A 44 3.53 -8.44 7.59
CA GLN A 44 3.06 -7.37 6.70
C GLN A 44 1.64 -7.60 6.16
N THR A 45 0.99 -8.71 6.51
CA THR A 45 -0.44 -8.94 6.25
C THR A 45 -1.35 -8.53 7.40
N SER A 46 -0.85 -7.74 8.35
CA SER A 46 -1.71 -7.14 9.38
C SER A 46 -2.49 -5.95 8.82
N ASP A 47 -3.65 -6.31 8.26
CA ASP A 47 -4.87 -5.49 8.19
C ASP A 47 -4.94 -4.44 7.06
N GLU A 48 -5.02 -4.92 5.81
CA GLU A 48 -5.87 -4.27 4.80
C GLU A 48 -7.32 -4.33 5.30
N THR A 49 -7.65 -3.50 6.30
CA THR A 49 -9.03 -3.07 6.46
C THR A 49 -9.43 -2.52 5.10
N ALA A 50 -10.52 -3.01 4.53
CA ALA A 50 -11.05 -2.52 3.26
C ALA A 50 -11.54 -1.08 3.44
N VAL A 51 -10.61 -0.14 3.59
CA VAL A 51 -10.88 1.28 3.63
C VAL A 51 -11.00 1.70 2.19
N GLU A 52 -12.24 1.70 1.73
CA GLU A 52 -12.57 2.29 0.45
C GLU A 52 -12.27 3.79 0.48
N GLU A 53 -11.17 4.19 -0.16
CA GLU A 53 -10.71 5.58 -0.21
C GLU A 53 -11.74 6.46 -0.94
N THR A 54 -11.98 7.66 -0.39
CA THR A 54 -12.79 8.69 -1.04
C THR A 54 -11.89 9.77 -1.61
N VAL A 55 -11.93 9.97 -2.92
CA VAL A 55 -11.06 10.91 -3.64
C VAL A 55 -11.87 12.10 -4.16
N ILE A 56 -11.32 13.31 -4.05
CA ILE A 56 -11.93 14.53 -4.58
C ILE A 56 -11.20 14.99 -5.84
N VAL A 57 -11.95 15.23 -6.91
CA VAL A 57 -11.48 15.79 -8.18
C VAL A 57 -12.07 17.18 -8.34
N VAL A 58 -11.21 18.19 -8.46
CA VAL A 58 -11.65 19.59 -8.58
C VAL A 58 -11.66 20.01 -10.04
N GLY A 59 -12.81 20.54 -10.49
CA GLY A 59 -13.06 21.04 -11.83
C GLY A 59 -14.21 20.31 -12.53
N GLY A 60 -14.43 20.66 -13.79
CA GLY A 60 -15.54 20.15 -14.59
C GLY A 60 -15.24 20.11 -16.09
N GLY A 61 -13.95 20.00 -16.46
CA GLY A 61 -13.52 19.83 -17.84
C GLY A 61 -13.37 18.36 -18.24
N GLY A 62 -12.92 18.13 -19.47
CA GLY A 62 -12.66 16.76 -19.97
C GLY A 62 -11.48 16.06 -19.29
N ARG A 63 -10.49 16.83 -18.79
CA ARG A 63 -9.34 16.28 -18.07
C ARG A 63 -9.76 15.66 -16.75
N GLU A 64 -10.57 16.38 -15.99
CA GLU A 64 -11.10 15.95 -14.71
C GLU A 64 -11.98 14.70 -14.88
N HIS A 65 -12.78 14.66 -15.94
CA HIS A 65 -13.54 13.46 -16.32
C HIS A 65 -12.62 12.24 -16.50
N ALA A 66 -11.56 12.36 -17.31
CA ALA A 66 -10.65 11.25 -17.56
C ALA A 66 -9.96 10.75 -16.28
N ILE A 67 -9.58 11.68 -15.39
CA ILE A 67 -9.00 11.36 -14.07
C ILE A 67 -10.02 10.62 -13.20
N ALA A 68 -11.27 11.11 -13.12
CA ALA A 68 -12.33 10.48 -12.33
C ALA A 68 -12.63 9.05 -12.82
N LEU A 69 -12.63 8.83 -14.13
CA LEU A 69 -12.78 7.49 -14.74
C LEU A 69 -11.62 6.55 -14.41
N ALA A 70 -10.39 7.05 -14.39
CA ALA A 70 -9.23 6.23 -14.03
C ALA A 70 -9.28 5.83 -12.54
N LEU A 71 -9.63 6.78 -11.67
CA LEU A 71 -9.76 6.54 -10.22
C LEU A 71 -10.88 5.55 -9.89
N ALA A 72 -12.03 5.66 -10.56
CA ALA A 72 -13.15 4.75 -10.33
C ALA A 72 -12.87 3.27 -10.67
N LYS A 73 -11.82 2.98 -11.46
CA LYS A 73 -11.38 1.62 -11.77
C LYS A 73 -10.48 1.01 -10.69
N SER A 74 -9.93 1.83 -9.79
CA SER A 74 -9.06 1.34 -8.74
C SER A 74 -9.85 0.50 -7.72
N PRO A 75 -9.35 -0.67 -7.31
CA PRO A 75 -9.98 -1.47 -6.25
C PRO A 75 -9.90 -0.78 -4.88
N HIS A 76 -8.94 0.12 -4.67
CA HIS A 76 -8.78 0.83 -3.40
C HIS A 76 -9.71 2.05 -3.28
N VAL A 77 -10.33 2.51 -4.38
CA VAL A 77 -11.20 3.69 -4.39
C VAL A 77 -12.65 3.26 -4.32
N GLY A 78 -13.35 3.65 -3.25
CA GLY A 78 -14.80 3.47 -3.14
C GLY A 78 -15.58 4.55 -3.85
N LYS A 79 -15.16 5.81 -3.70
CA LYS A 79 -15.92 6.97 -4.17
C LYS A 79 -15.03 8.06 -4.75
N VAL A 80 -15.50 8.68 -5.83
CA VAL A 80 -14.88 9.84 -6.47
C VAL A 80 -15.88 11.00 -6.44
N LEU A 81 -15.51 12.08 -5.78
CA LEU A 81 -16.32 13.29 -5.67
C LEU A 81 -15.79 14.35 -6.65
N CYS A 82 -16.61 14.79 -7.60
CA CYS A 82 -16.23 15.83 -8.55
C CYS A 82 -16.84 17.19 -8.14
N CYS A 83 -16.03 18.21 -7.91
CA CYS A 83 -16.49 19.53 -7.46
C CYS A 83 -16.09 20.62 -8.47
N PRO A 84 -17.03 21.32 -9.14
CA PRO A 84 -18.47 21.04 -9.18
C PRO A 84 -18.85 19.87 -10.10
N GLY A 85 -17.93 19.37 -10.93
CA GLY A 85 -18.23 18.38 -11.96
C GLY A 85 -19.02 18.92 -13.16
N ASN A 86 -19.43 18.03 -14.07
CA ASN A 86 -20.24 18.33 -15.25
C ASN A 86 -21.18 17.17 -15.62
N GLY A 87 -22.04 17.32 -16.63
CA GLY A 87 -22.95 16.25 -17.07
C GLY A 87 -22.26 14.97 -17.53
N GLY A 88 -21.01 15.07 -18.03
CA GLY A 88 -20.22 13.91 -18.45
C GLY A 88 -19.72 13.06 -17.27
N THR A 89 -19.39 13.68 -16.14
CA THR A 89 -18.84 13.00 -14.95
C THR A 89 -19.91 12.23 -14.17
N CYS A 90 -21.18 12.66 -14.21
CA CYS A 90 -22.28 11.97 -13.52
C CYS A 90 -22.75 10.65 -14.17
N SER A 91 -22.68 10.51 -15.49
CA SER A 91 -23.26 9.34 -16.19
C SER A 91 -22.29 8.18 -16.38
N SER A 92 -21.02 8.33 -16.02
CA SER A 92 -19.97 7.43 -16.52
C SER A 92 -19.63 6.27 -15.59
N ASN A 93 -19.88 6.36 -14.29
CA ASN A 93 -19.61 5.29 -13.32
C ASN A 93 -20.38 5.51 -11.99
N PRO A 94 -20.96 4.46 -11.37
CA PRO A 94 -21.66 4.59 -10.08
C PRO A 94 -20.79 5.08 -8.91
N LYS A 95 -19.46 4.94 -9.00
CA LYS A 95 -18.53 5.45 -7.98
C LYS A 95 -18.31 6.97 -8.05
N ILE A 96 -18.71 7.64 -9.15
CA ILE A 96 -18.46 9.07 -9.38
C ILE A 96 -19.71 9.87 -9.03
N VAL A 97 -19.55 10.89 -8.20
CA VAL A 97 -20.65 11.77 -7.76
C VAL A 97 -20.22 13.23 -7.87
N ASN A 98 -21.01 14.06 -8.55
CA ASN A 98 -20.80 15.50 -8.55
C ASN A 98 -21.31 16.12 -7.26
N VAL A 99 -20.54 17.04 -6.69
CA VAL A 99 -20.88 17.79 -5.47
C VAL A 99 -20.97 19.26 -5.83
N GLU A 100 -22.15 19.85 -5.64
CA GLU A 100 -22.35 21.27 -5.87
C GLU A 100 -21.64 22.11 -4.80
N GLY A 101 -21.05 23.23 -5.21
CA GLY A 101 -20.51 24.21 -4.27
C GLY A 101 -21.65 24.83 -3.46
N HIS A 102 -21.53 24.85 -2.13
CA HIS A 102 -22.44 25.64 -1.31
C HIS A 102 -22.44 27.09 -1.80
N SER A 103 -23.60 27.62 -2.16
CA SER A 103 -23.80 29.04 -2.37
C SER A 103 -23.55 29.76 -1.05
N GLN A 104 -22.35 30.26 -0.84
CA GLN A 104 -22.07 31.22 0.22
C GLN A 104 -22.83 32.50 -0.16
N SER A 105 -23.98 32.72 0.48
CA SER A 105 -24.66 34.01 0.43
C SER A 105 -23.73 35.03 1.09
N ASN A 106 -23.29 36.02 0.31
CA ASN A 106 -22.52 37.16 0.79
C ASN A 106 -23.40 38.09 1.63
#